data_AF-A0A2J2HCG2-F1
#
_entry.id   AF-A0A2J2HCG2-F1
#
_cell.length_a   1.000
_cell.length_b   1.000
_cell.length_c   1.000
_cell.angle_alpha   90.00
_cell.angle_beta   90.00
_cell.angle_gamma   90.00
#
_symmetry.space_group_name_H-M   'P 1'
#
loop_
_entity.id
_entity.type
_entity.pdbx_description
1 polymer ?
#
loop_
_entity_poly.entity_id
_entity_poly.type
_entity_poly.pdbx_seq_one_letter_code
_entity_poly.pdbx_strand_id
1 'polypeptide(L)'
;MGSLRLIDVRGVEVDVGDRRHVVDVLGGGAQSEEGRSGRTLLRITIAAEVDGVRRDYIMTFGRYGRNNAAVGYAVARADAPGGREADAERLSALIKALTGREPRIRRMKDGTIMIECGREHLEGFMRYAELAEAIARWLEETGRRGGRRAGADR
;
A
#
# COMPACT_ATOMS: atom_id res chain seq x y z
N MET A 1 -0.08 -16.63 9.37
CA MET A 1 1.04 -16.20 8.50
C MET A 1 0.62 -16.41 7.06
N GLY A 2 1.00 -15.52 6.14
CA GLY A 2 0.58 -15.56 4.74
C GLY A 2 0.88 -16.91 4.08
N SER A 3 -0.07 -17.40 3.28
CA SER A 3 0.02 -18.69 2.58
C SER A 3 0.28 -18.54 1.08
N LEU A 4 0.14 -17.33 0.55
CA LEU A 4 0.37 -17.01 -0.86
C LEU A 4 1.76 -16.41 -1.05
N ARG A 5 2.25 -16.44 -2.29
CA ARG A 5 3.47 -15.72 -2.69
C ARG A 5 3.12 -14.63 -3.69
N LEU A 6 3.84 -13.51 -3.61
CA LEU A 6 3.65 -12.39 -4.53
C LEU A 6 3.89 -12.85 -5.97
N ILE A 7 4.95 -13.61 -6.20
CA ILE A 7 5.36 -14.05 -7.53
C ILE A 7 4.40 -15.03 -8.22
N ASP A 8 3.44 -15.59 -7.47
CA ASP A 8 2.41 -16.48 -8.00
C ASP A 8 1.22 -15.69 -8.59
N VAL A 9 1.15 -14.38 -8.35
CA VAL A 9 0.15 -13.48 -8.92
C VAL A 9 0.62 -13.06 -10.32
N ARG A 10 0.17 -13.80 -11.33
CA ARG A 10 0.53 -13.58 -12.74
C ARG A 10 -0.68 -13.65 -13.66
N GLY A 11 -0.71 -12.80 -14.68
CA GLY A 11 -1.79 -12.71 -15.66
C GLY A 11 -3.16 -12.42 -15.03
N VAL A 12 -3.20 -11.76 -13.87
CA VAL A 12 -4.47 -11.54 -13.15
C VAL A 12 -5.20 -10.37 -13.81
N GLU A 13 -6.38 -10.67 -14.34
CA GLU A 13 -7.29 -9.67 -14.90
C GLU A 13 -8.13 -9.03 -13.79
N VAL A 14 -8.10 -7.70 -13.71
CA VAL A 14 -8.96 -6.92 -12.82
C VAL A 14 -9.54 -5.72 -13.55
N ASP A 15 -10.81 -5.43 -13.29
CA ASP A 15 -11.44 -4.21 -13.78
C ASP A 15 -11.24 -3.09 -12.76
N VAL A 16 -10.83 -1.90 -13.20
CA VAL A 16 -10.74 -0.68 -12.38
C VAL A 16 -11.44 0.43 -13.15
N GLY A 17 -12.48 1.02 -12.55
CA GLY A 17 -13.41 1.85 -13.32
C GLY A 17 -14.02 1.04 -14.47
N ASP A 18 -13.96 1.59 -15.69
CA ASP A 18 -14.51 0.96 -16.90
C ASP A 18 -13.44 0.23 -17.74
N ARG A 19 -12.23 0.03 -17.20
CA ARG A 19 -11.10 -0.56 -17.92
C ARG A 19 -10.58 -1.81 -17.23
N ARG A 20 -10.26 -2.81 -18.04
CA ARG A 20 -9.56 -4.02 -17.61
C ARG A 20 -8.05 -3.83 -17.64
N HIS A 21 -7.38 -4.35 -16.61
CA HIS A 21 -5.94 -4.38 -16.48
C HIS A 21 -5.44 -5.81 -16.26
N VAL A 22 -4.26 -6.12 -16.81
CA VAL A 22 -3.55 -7.37 -16.55
C VAL A 22 -2.37 -7.09 -15.63
N VAL A 23 -2.28 -7.84 -14.53
CA VAL A 23 -1.27 -7.65 -13.48
C VAL A 23 -0.37 -8.87 -13.37
N ASP A 24 0.94 -8.62 -13.45
CA ASP A 24 2.00 -9.58 -13.15
C ASP A 24 2.88 -9.04 -12.03
N VAL A 25 2.95 -9.77 -10.91
CA VAL A 25 3.78 -9.38 -9.77
C VAL A 25 5.13 -10.08 -9.86
N LEU A 26 6.18 -9.26 -9.83
CA LEU A 26 7.57 -9.70 -10.00
C LEU A 26 8.27 -9.96 -8.67
N GLY A 27 7.72 -9.41 -7.58
CA GLY A 27 8.22 -9.60 -6.23
C GLY A 27 7.93 -8.38 -5.35
N GLY A 28 8.45 -8.40 -4.13
CA GLY A 28 8.27 -7.29 -3.21
C GLY A 28 8.66 -7.65 -1.79
N GLY A 29 8.50 -6.67 -0.90
CA GLY A 29 8.81 -6.81 0.50
C GLY A 29 8.20 -5.70 1.33
N ALA A 30 8.25 -5.87 2.64
CA ALA A 30 7.78 -4.89 3.59
C ALA A 30 8.79 -4.71 4.72
N GLN A 31 8.94 -3.46 5.17
CA GLN A 31 9.90 -3.09 6.21
C GLN A 31 9.36 -1.94 7.06
N SER A 32 9.63 -1.99 8.35
CA SER A 32 9.36 -0.88 9.27
C SER A 32 10.50 0.14 9.19
N GLU A 33 10.17 1.41 9.18
CA GLU A 33 11.14 2.51 9.17
C GLU A 33 10.71 3.60 10.16
N GLU A 34 11.68 4.28 10.78
CA GLU A 34 11.37 5.41 11.65
C GLU A 34 11.17 6.68 10.80
N GLY A 35 9.95 7.22 10.81
CA GLY A 35 9.63 8.47 10.14
C GLY A 35 10.22 9.68 10.89
N ARG A 36 10.36 10.81 10.19
CA ARG A 36 10.92 12.07 10.73
C ARG A 36 10.28 12.58 12.03
N SER A 37 9.05 12.17 12.32
CA SER A 37 8.33 12.51 13.55
C SER A 37 8.56 11.52 14.71
N GLY A 38 9.53 10.60 14.60
CA GLY A 38 9.75 9.50 15.55
C GLY A 38 8.63 8.44 15.53
N ARG A 39 7.84 8.39 14.46
CA ARG A 39 6.74 7.43 14.30
C ARG A 39 7.21 6.27 13.44
N THR A 40 7.02 5.04 13.91
CA THR A 40 7.28 3.84 13.13
C THR A 40 6.27 3.75 11.98
N LEU A 41 6.76 3.83 10.74
CA LEU A 41 6.00 3.62 9.51
C LEU A 41 6.29 2.22 8.96
N LEU A 42 5.39 1.73 8.13
CA LEU A 42 5.57 0.49 7.37
C LEU A 42 5.65 0.85 5.90
N ARG A 43 6.78 0.59 5.27
CA ARG A 43 6.95 0.71 3.83
C ARG A 43 6.77 -0.64 3.18
N ILE A 44 5.88 -0.71 2.19
CA ILE A 44 5.68 -1.86 1.32
C ILE A 44 6.14 -1.46 -0.08
N THR A 45 6.99 -2.28 -0.68
CA THR A 45 7.47 -2.12 -2.06
C THR A 45 7.11 -3.35 -2.85
N ILE A 46 6.45 -3.17 -4.00
CA ILE A 46 6.03 -4.27 -4.88
C ILE A 46 6.49 -3.93 -6.30
N ALA A 47 7.30 -4.81 -6.86
CA ALA A 47 7.68 -4.78 -8.26
C ALA A 47 6.60 -5.50 -9.07
N ALA A 48 6.02 -4.82 -10.05
CA ALA A 48 4.96 -5.38 -10.88
C ALA A 48 5.02 -4.84 -12.31
N GLU A 49 4.44 -5.60 -13.23
CA GLU A 49 4.07 -5.15 -14.56
C GLU A 49 2.55 -5.06 -14.64
N VAL A 50 2.04 -3.92 -15.11
CA VAL A 50 0.61 -3.70 -15.33
C VAL A 50 0.41 -3.12 -16.71
N ASP A 51 -0.37 -3.81 -17.56
CA ASP A 51 -0.57 -3.48 -18.98
C ASP A 51 0.76 -3.26 -19.74
N GLY A 52 1.75 -4.14 -19.48
CA GLY A 52 3.08 -4.05 -20.12
C GLY A 52 3.99 -2.95 -19.55
N VAL A 53 3.57 -2.25 -18.48
CA VAL A 53 4.39 -1.22 -17.82
C VAL A 53 4.96 -1.76 -16.50
N ARG A 54 6.26 -1.99 -16.48
CA ARG A 54 7.00 -2.43 -15.29
C ARG A 54 7.36 -1.26 -14.36
N ARG A 55 6.99 -1.34 -13.08
CA ARG A 55 7.35 -0.36 -12.03
C ARG A 55 7.48 -0.99 -10.65
N ASP A 56 8.20 -0.27 -9.79
CA ASP A 56 8.22 -0.49 -8.35
C ASP A 56 7.24 0.47 -7.67
N TYR A 57 6.17 -0.09 -7.14
CA TYR A 57 5.14 0.64 -6.42
C TYR A 57 5.48 0.67 -4.94
N ILE A 58 5.41 1.86 -4.34
CA ILE A 58 5.78 2.08 -2.95
C ILE A 58 4.56 2.64 -2.22
N MET A 59 4.20 1.98 -1.12
CA MET A 59 3.09 2.35 -0.26
C MET A 59 3.60 2.48 1.17
N THR A 60 3.25 3.57 1.85
CA THR A 60 3.70 3.82 3.22
C THR A 60 2.52 3.88 4.17
N PHE A 61 2.46 2.94 5.11
CA PHE A 61 1.47 2.85 6.16
C PHE A 61 1.94 3.54 7.44
N GLY A 62 1.04 4.29 8.04
CA GLY A 62 1.20 4.90 9.35
C GLY A 62 -0.01 4.62 10.23
N ARG A 63 0.08 5.05 11.49
CA ARG A 63 -1.06 5.08 12.40
C ARG A 63 -1.58 6.49 12.59
N TYR A 64 -2.88 6.68 12.40
CA TYR A 64 -3.51 7.99 12.40
C TYR A 64 -4.83 8.03 13.19
N GLY A 65 -5.18 9.23 13.66
CA GLY A 65 -6.42 9.50 14.38
C GLY A 65 -6.48 8.93 15.80
N ARG A 66 -7.59 9.20 16.49
CA ARG A 66 -7.81 8.76 17.89
C ARG A 66 -7.86 7.23 18.03
N ASN A 67 -8.28 6.54 16.98
CA ASN A 67 -8.42 5.08 16.96
C ASN A 67 -7.15 4.36 16.51
N ASN A 68 -6.03 5.07 16.32
CA ASN A 68 -4.77 4.49 15.86
C ASN A 68 -4.94 3.65 14.57
N ALA A 69 -5.75 4.16 13.63
CA ALA A 69 -6.11 3.43 12.41
C ALA A 69 -4.88 3.26 11.52
N ALA A 70 -4.71 2.06 10.95
CA ALA A 70 -3.69 1.82 9.92
C ALA A 70 -4.18 2.41 8.59
N VAL A 71 -3.45 3.40 8.08
CA VAL A 71 -3.74 4.05 6.80
C VAL A 71 -2.44 4.14 6.00
N GLY A 72 -2.51 3.70 4.74
CA GLY A 72 -1.43 3.70 3.78
C GLY A 72 -1.63 4.77 2.71
N TYR A 73 -0.53 5.37 2.27
CA TYR A 73 -0.52 6.35 1.21
C TYR A 73 0.52 5.98 0.14
N ALA A 74 0.17 6.24 -1.11
CA ALA A 74 1.07 6.23 -2.25
C ALA A 74 0.76 7.43 -3.15
N VAL A 75 1.77 7.95 -3.83
CA VAL A 75 1.64 9.09 -4.74
C VAL A 75 1.90 8.63 -6.16
N ALA A 76 0.97 8.94 -7.06
CA ALA A 76 1.12 8.63 -8.48
C ALA A 76 2.24 9.48 -9.09
N ARG A 77 3.13 8.83 -9.85
CA ARG A 77 4.32 9.46 -10.40
C ARG A 77 4.00 10.22 -11.69
N ALA A 78 4.50 11.45 -11.78
CA ALA A 78 4.31 12.30 -12.95
C ALA A 78 5.06 11.79 -14.19
N ASP A 79 6.19 11.14 -13.96
CA ASP A 79 7.09 10.58 -14.97
C ASP A 79 6.68 9.17 -15.44
N ALA A 80 5.53 8.68 -14.97
CA ALA A 80 5.01 7.41 -15.44
C ALA A 80 4.58 7.51 -16.89
N PRO A 81 4.74 6.42 -17.69
CA PRO A 81 4.08 6.34 -18.99
C PRO A 81 2.59 6.66 -18.83
N GLY A 82 2.05 7.59 -19.64
CA GLY A 82 0.66 8.06 -19.52
C GLY A 82 0.39 9.03 -18.35
N GLY A 83 1.41 9.46 -17.61
CA GLY A 83 1.30 10.44 -16.53
C GLY A 83 0.67 9.90 -15.24
N ARG A 84 0.28 10.84 -14.35
CA ARG A 84 -0.19 10.52 -13.00
C ARG A 84 -1.47 9.68 -12.97
N GLU A 85 -2.46 10.00 -13.81
CA GLU A 85 -3.74 9.26 -13.82
C GLU A 85 -3.52 7.79 -14.21
N ALA A 86 -2.75 7.53 -15.27
CA ALA A 86 -2.43 6.17 -15.68
C ALA A 86 -1.62 5.41 -14.62
N ASP A 87 -0.71 6.07 -13.90
CA ASP A 87 0.02 5.46 -12.78
C ASP A 87 -0.89 5.12 -11.60
N ALA A 88 -1.84 6.01 -11.28
CA ALA A 88 -2.82 5.79 -10.22
C ALA A 88 -3.77 4.62 -10.55
N GLU A 89 -4.22 4.50 -11.80
CA GLU A 89 -5.04 3.38 -12.27
C GLU A 89 -4.27 2.05 -12.18
N ARG A 90 -3.02 1.99 -12.67
CA ARG A 90 -2.20 0.78 -12.56
C ARG A 90 -1.95 0.36 -11.12
N LEU A 91 -1.68 1.33 -10.24
CA LEU A 91 -1.51 1.04 -8.81
C LEU A 91 -2.82 0.53 -8.20
N SER A 92 -3.97 1.09 -8.60
CA SER A 92 -5.28 0.62 -8.14
C SER A 92 -5.56 -0.80 -8.61
N ALA A 93 -5.19 -1.14 -9.85
CA ALA A 93 -5.28 -2.49 -10.38
C ALA A 93 -4.39 -3.47 -9.60
N LEU A 94 -3.12 -3.12 -9.34
CA LEU A 94 -2.23 -3.92 -8.52
C LEU A 94 -2.79 -4.18 -7.12
N ILE A 95 -3.30 -3.14 -6.46
CA ILE A 95 -3.90 -3.26 -5.12
C ILE A 95 -5.15 -4.14 -5.17
N LYS A 96 -6.02 -3.98 -6.18
CA LYS A 96 -7.21 -4.80 -6.35
C LYS A 96 -6.86 -6.25 -6.63
N ALA A 97 -5.87 -6.54 -7.48
CA ALA A 97 -5.41 -7.89 -7.75
C ALA A 97 -4.88 -8.58 -6.47
N LEU A 98 -4.12 -7.84 -5.65
CA LEU A 98 -3.53 -8.38 -4.43
C LEU A 98 -4.50 -8.48 -3.25
N THR A 99 -5.54 -7.65 -3.18
CA THR A 99 -6.38 -7.52 -1.98
C THR A 99 -7.87 -7.80 -2.23
N GLY A 100 -8.30 -7.79 -3.49
CA GLY A 100 -9.71 -7.83 -3.89
C GLY A 100 -10.45 -6.52 -3.65
N ARG A 101 -9.77 -5.44 -3.23
CA ARG A 101 -10.37 -4.15 -2.89
C ARG A 101 -9.70 -3.03 -3.66
N GLU A 102 -10.49 -2.09 -4.17
CA GLU A 102 -9.98 -0.88 -4.79
C GLU A 102 -9.61 0.16 -3.74
N PRO A 103 -8.45 0.83 -3.88
CA PRO A 103 -8.07 1.90 -2.97
C PRO A 103 -8.87 3.18 -3.27
N ARG A 104 -8.85 4.12 -2.33
CA ARG A 104 -9.44 5.44 -2.54
C ARG A 104 -8.46 6.35 -3.28
N ILE A 105 -8.89 6.94 -4.38
CA ILE A 105 -8.11 7.94 -5.13
C ILE A 105 -8.53 9.36 -4.72
N ARG A 106 -7.56 10.21 -4.41
CA ARG A 106 -7.76 11.62 -4.05
C ARG A 106 -6.93 12.51 -4.97
N ARG A 107 -7.62 13.38 -5.72
CA ARG A 107 -7.00 14.41 -6.56
C ARG A 107 -6.83 15.69 -5.77
N MET A 108 -5.60 16.17 -5.67
CA MET A 108 -5.23 17.36 -4.92
C MET A 108 -5.19 18.57 -5.86
N LYS A 109 -5.29 19.78 -5.30
CA LYS A 109 -5.33 21.04 -6.09
C LYS A 109 -4.04 21.32 -6.87
N ASP A 110 -2.91 20.79 -6.40
CA ASP A 110 -1.58 20.91 -7.02
C ASP A 110 -1.35 19.87 -8.13
N GLY A 111 -2.38 19.09 -8.49
CA GLY A 111 -2.28 18.01 -9.47
C GLY A 111 -1.67 16.71 -8.91
N THR A 112 -1.36 16.65 -7.61
CA THR A 112 -0.95 15.40 -6.96
C THR A 112 -2.13 14.43 -6.90
N ILE A 113 -1.90 13.17 -7.27
CA ILE A 113 -2.87 12.10 -7.09
C ILE A 113 -2.38 11.18 -5.98
N MET A 114 -3.16 11.11 -4.91
CA MET A 114 -2.90 10.30 -3.73
C MET A 114 -3.78 9.07 -3.75
N ILE A 115 -3.17 7.90 -3.56
CA ILE A 115 -3.85 6.62 -3.40
C ILE A 115 -3.83 6.28 -1.91
N GLU A 116 -5.01 6.07 -1.33
CA GLU A 116 -5.22 5.81 0.10
C GLU A 116 -5.69 4.38 0.32
N CYS A 117 -4.94 3.63 1.14
CA CYS A 117 -5.20 2.25 1.51
C CYS A 117 -5.61 2.15 2.97
N GLY A 118 -6.81 1.66 3.25
CA GLY A 118 -7.27 1.35 4.60
C GLY A 118 -6.77 0.01 5.17
N ARG A 119 -7.31 -0.36 6.33
CA ARG A 119 -7.04 -1.62 7.03
C ARG A 119 -7.33 -2.86 6.18
N GLU A 120 -8.41 -2.86 5.41
CA GLU A 120 -8.79 -3.99 4.55
C GLU A 120 -7.70 -4.32 3.50
N HIS A 121 -7.05 -3.30 2.96
CA HIS A 121 -5.94 -3.48 2.02
C HIS A 121 -4.74 -4.09 2.74
N LEU A 122 -4.43 -3.60 3.95
CA LEU A 122 -3.34 -4.13 4.76
C LEU A 122 -3.56 -5.61 5.13
N GLU A 123 -4.78 -5.98 5.49
CA GLU A 123 -5.16 -7.38 5.74
C GLU A 123 -5.06 -8.23 4.47
N GLY A 124 -5.43 -7.68 3.30
CA GLY A 124 -5.22 -8.32 2.01
C GLY A 124 -3.74 -8.62 1.71
N PHE A 125 -2.85 -7.67 2.00
CA PHE A 125 -1.40 -7.86 1.84
C PHE A 125 -0.82 -8.91 2.79
N MET A 126 -1.41 -9.11 3.98
CA MET A 126 -0.95 -10.14 4.93
C MET A 126 -1.16 -11.58 4.43
N ARG A 127 -1.88 -11.77 3.31
CA ARG A 127 -2.00 -13.08 2.66
C ARG A 127 -0.68 -13.54 2.03
N TYR A 128 0.21 -12.62 1.71
CA TYR A 128 1.49 -12.88 1.06
C TYR A 128 2.62 -13.04 2.08
N ALA A 129 3.35 -14.15 2.00
CA ALA A 129 4.40 -14.49 2.96
C ALA A 129 5.50 -13.41 3.03
N GLU A 130 5.85 -12.82 1.89
CA GLU A 130 6.88 -11.78 1.76
C GLU A 130 6.53 -10.48 2.53
N LEU A 131 5.24 -10.26 2.82
CA LEU A 131 4.74 -9.05 3.47
C LEU A 131 4.24 -9.34 4.90
N ALA A 132 3.67 -10.52 5.12
CA ALA A 132 2.89 -10.85 6.31
C ALA A 132 3.65 -10.64 7.62
N GLU A 133 4.90 -11.12 7.70
CA GLU A 133 5.70 -11.02 8.92
C GLU A 133 6.03 -9.57 9.28
N ALA A 134 6.47 -8.78 8.31
CA ALA A 134 6.79 -7.37 8.53
C ALA A 134 5.54 -6.56 8.91
N ILE A 135 4.40 -6.82 8.26
CA ILE A 135 3.12 -6.20 8.61
C ILE A 135 2.73 -6.58 10.05
N ALA A 136 2.78 -7.85 10.42
CA ALA A 136 2.40 -8.32 11.76
C ALA A 136 3.26 -7.67 12.85
N ARG A 137 4.59 -7.65 12.67
CA ARG A 137 5.53 -7.00 13.60
C ARG A 137 5.24 -5.50 13.73
N TRP A 138 5.00 -4.82 12.63
CA TRP A 138 4.66 -3.40 12.65
C TRP A 138 3.33 -3.14 13.38
N LEU A 139 2.30 -3.96 13.13
CA LEU A 139 1.01 -3.84 13.81
C LEU A 139 1.15 -4.01 15.32
N GLU A 140 1.96 -4.97 15.75
CA GLU A 140 2.25 -5.28 17.14
C GLU A 140 3.01 -4.14 17.85
N GLU A 141 4.10 -3.64 17.24
CA GLU A 141 4.91 -2.56 17.80
C GLU A 141 4.10 -1.25 17.93
N THR A 142 3.37 -0.89 16.87
CA THR A 142 2.58 0.34 16.83
C THR A 142 1.28 0.26 17.63
N GLY A 143 0.78 -0.95 17.89
CA GLY A 143 -0.34 -1.18 18.82
C GLY A 143 0.05 -0.94 20.27
N ARG A 144 1.24 -1.42 20.69
CA ARG A 144 1.74 -1.25 22.07
C ARG A 144 2.07 0.20 22.42
N ARG A 145 2.62 0.96 21.46
CA ARG A 145 2.98 2.38 21.69
C ARG A 145 1.75 3.31 21.86
N GLY A 146 0.54 2.85 21.52
CA GLY A 146 -0.71 3.59 21.78
C GLY A 146 -1.05 3.77 23.27
N GLY A 147 -0.37 3.05 24.17
CA GLY A 147 -0.55 3.15 25.63
C GLY A 147 0.42 4.09 26.37
N ARG A 148 1.44 4.65 25.71
CA ARG A 148 2.37 5.62 26.34
C ARG A 148 2.29 6.99 25.66
N ARG A 149 1.16 7.66 25.84
CA ARG A 149 1.00 9.13 25.79
C ARG A 149 -0.39 9.50 26.31
N ALA A 150 -0.64 9.16 27.57
CA ALA A 150 -1.57 9.89 28.43
C ALA A 150 -0.76 10.29 29.66
N GLY A 151 -0.44 11.57 29.79
CA GLY A 151 0.34 12.12 30.89
C GLY A 151 1.67 12.73 30.47
N ALA A 152 1.62 13.93 29.90
CA ALA A 152 2.61 14.98 30.09
C ALA A 152 2.02 16.30 29.56
N ASP A 153 1.63 17.16 30.52
CA ASP A 153 1.34 18.60 30.45
C ASP A 153 0.22 19.09 29.50
N ARG A 154 -0.78 19.88 29.92
CA ARG A 154 -0.88 20.85 31.02
C ARG A 154 -2.26 20.83 31.66
#